data_AF-A0A353EYS4-F1
#
_entry.id   AF-A0A353EYS4-F1
#
_cell.length_a   1.000
_cell.length_b   1.000
_cell.length_c   1.000
_cell.angle_alpha   90.00
_cell.angle_beta   90.00
_cell.angle_gamma   90.00
#
_symmetry.space_group_name_H-M   'P 1'
#
loop_
_entity.id
_entity.type
_entity.pdbx_description
1 polymer ?
#
loop_
_entity_poly.entity_id
_entity_poly.type
_entity_poly.pdbx_seq_one_letter_code
_entity_poly.pdbx_strand_id
1 'polypeptide(L)'
;IWMDTIRDGAFGLTNTNRLVRFYPGCTGLKTGSTSKAGFCISVTAERDGFSLICVIMGAESRDVRNASAVSLLDWGFANYGLYRAEGSDAETVAVTGGVKNSCALKYDAFSVVLPKAQIAGVEQRIMKPEAVA
;
A
#
# COMPACT_ATOMS: atom_id res chain seq x y z
N ILE A 1 -11.00 12.05 8.80
CA ILE A 1 -12.04 12.81 9.55
C ILE A 1 -12.88 11.82 10.35
N TRP A 2 -12.99 12.02 11.66
CA TRP A 2 -13.70 11.12 12.58
C TRP A 2 -15.17 11.55 12.76
N MET A 3 -15.39 12.83 13.01
CA MET A 3 -16.70 13.47 13.07
C MET A 3 -16.69 14.71 12.18
N ASP A 4 -17.85 15.02 11.63
CA ASP A 4 -18.12 16.24 10.87
C ASP A 4 -19.55 16.71 11.16
N THR A 5 -19.92 17.89 10.69
CA THR A 5 -21.27 18.42 10.84
C THR A 5 -21.77 19.06 9.56
N ILE A 6 -23.08 19.03 9.36
CA ILE A 6 -23.76 19.76 8.28
C ILE A 6 -24.88 20.61 8.86
N ARG A 7 -25.37 21.59 8.08
CA ARG A 7 -26.45 22.52 8.47
C ARG A 7 -26.09 23.28 9.75
N ASP A 8 -24.94 23.96 9.73
CA ASP A 8 -24.45 24.80 10.84
C ASP A 8 -24.42 24.08 12.19
N GLY A 9 -24.01 22.80 12.18
CA GLY A 9 -23.91 21.99 13.40
C GLY A 9 -25.19 21.26 13.80
N ALA A 10 -26.32 21.47 13.10
CA ALA A 10 -27.59 20.83 13.46
C ALA A 10 -27.59 19.31 13.25
N PHE A 11 -26.69 18.77 12.41
CA PHE A 11 -26.59 17.33 12.19
C PHE A 11 -25.14 16.84 12.20
N GLY A 12 -24.86 15.87 13.08
CA GLY A 12 -23.55 15.24 13.21
C GLY A 12 -23.38 14.04 12.28
N LEU A 13 -22.24 13.99 11.59
CA LEU A 13 -21.80 12.88 10.78
C LEU A 13 -20.69 12.14 11.53
N THR A 14 -20.90 10.86 11.82
CA THR A 14 -19.89 10.02 12.47
C THR A 14 -19.39 8.97 11.50
N ASN A 15 -18.07 8.83 11.41
CA ASN A 15 -17.47 7.80 10.60
C ASN A 15 -17.84 6.40 11.13
N THR A 16 -18.43 5.58 10.26
CA THR A 16 -18.82 4.21 10.60
C THR A 16 -17.62 3.26 10.67
N ASN A 17 -16.48 3.62 10.08
CA ASN A 17 -15.20 2.97 10.29
C ASN A 17 -14.56 3.51 11.57
N ARG A 18 -14.77 2.78 12.68
CA ARG A 18 -14.18 3.13 13.98
C ARG A 18 -12.65 2.99 14.00
N LEU A 19 -12.07 2.19 13.10
CA LEU A 19 -10.62 1.95 13.08
C LEU A 19 -9.82 3.21 12.76
N VAL A 20 -10.41 4.18 12.05
CA VAL A 20 -9.78 5.49 11.79
C VAL A 20 -9.39 6.21 13.10
N ARG A 21 -10.08 5.94 14.20
CA ARG A 21 -9.77 6.54 15.51
C ARG A 21 -8.80 5.72 16.35
N PHE A 22 -8.81 4.40 16.19
CA PHE A 22 -8.20 3.48 17.18
C PHE A 22 -7.07 2.63 16.62
N TYR A 23 -6.94 2.49 15.30
CA TYR A 23 -5.90 1.67 14.69
C TYR A 23 -4.75 2.55 14.17
N PRO A 24 -3.52 2.37 14.70
CA PRO A 24 -2.37 3.18 14.29
C PRO A 24 -2.08 3.07 12.79
N GLY A 25 -1.97 4.23 12.14
CA GLY A 25 -1.74 4.33 10.71
C GLY A 25 -3.00 4.19 9.85
N CYS A 26 -4.19 3.99 10.44
CA CYS A 26 -5.43 3.87 9.66
C CYS A 26 -5.77 5.15 8.89
N THR A 27 -5.95 5.03 7.58
CA THR A 27 -6.29 6.14 6.67
C THR A 27 -7.71 6.05 6.11
N GLY A 28 -8.41 4.92 6.30
CA GLY A 28 -9.70 4.69 5.66
C GLY A 28 -10.18 3.24 5.78
N LEU A 29 -11.18 2.77 5.01
CA LEU A 29 -11.86 3.50 3.95
C LEU A 29 -13.40 3.44 4.09
N LYS A 30 -14.02 2.26 4.00
CA LYS A 30 -15.49 2.17 3.92
C LYS A 30 -16.03 0.94 4.64
N THR A 31 -17.16 1.12 5.33
CA THR A 31 -17.97 0.01 5.84
C THR A 31 -19.21 -0.21 4.98
N GLY A 32 -19.71 -1.44 4.91
CA GLY A 32 -20.99 -1.77 4.28
C GLY A 32 -21.68 -2.91 5.01
N SER A 33 -23.02 -2.92 5.00
CA SER A 33 -23.79 -4.03 5.56
C SER A 33 -25.18 -4.12 4.94
N THR A 34 -25.62 -5.34 4.65
CA THR A 34 -27.02 -5.68 4.32
C THR A 34 -27.36 -7.00 5.00
N SER A 35 -28.65 -7.35 5.09
CA SER A 35 -29.06 -8.64 5.67
C SER A 35 -28.47 -9.86 4.95
N LYS A 36 -28.24 -9.76 3.64
CA LYS A 36 -27.63 -10.83 2.83
C LYS A 36 -26.10 -10.83 2.85
N ALA A 37 -25.47 -9.66 2.95
CA ALA A 37 -24.01 -9.52 2.85
C ALA A 37 -23.27 -9.59 4.19
N GLY A 38 -23.98 -9.58 5.32
CA GLY A 38 -23.36 -9.46 6.64
C GLY A 38 -22.66 -8.11 6.84
N PHE A 39 -21.66 -8.06 7.71
CA PHE A 39 -20.88 -6.86 8.00
C PHE A 39 -19.54 -6.86 7.24
N CYS A 40 -19.35 -5.90 6.35
CA CYS A 40 -18.17 -5.73 5.52
C CYS A 40 -17.40 -4.44 5.85
N ILE A 41 -16.08 -4.45 5.63
CA ILE A 41 -15.21 -3.27 5.74
C ILE A 41 -14.02 -3.40 4.80
N SER A 42 -13.67 -2.29 4.15
CA SER A 42 -12.35 -2.06 3.57
C SER A 42 -11.60 -1.05 4.44
N VAL A 43 -10.40 -1.42 4.87
CA VAL A 43 -9.53 -0.63 5.74
C VAL A 43 -8.22 -0.38 5.02
N THR A 44 -7.75 0.86 5.04
CA THR A 44 -6.41 1.21 4.60
C THR A 44 -5.61 1.66 5.81
N ALA A 45 -4.34 1.26 5.87
CA ALA A 45 -3.42 1.73 6.89
C ALA A 45 -2.01 1.87 6.31
N GLU A 46 -1.24 2.82 6.83
CA GLU A 46 0.15 3.07 6.43
C GLU A 46 1.05 3.19 7.65
N ARG A 47 2.21 2.52 7.59
CA ARG A 47 3.28 2.57 8.60
C ARG A 47 4.62 2.60 7.86
N ASP A 48 5.48 3.56 8.19
CA ASP A 48 6.84 3.67 7.64
C ASP A 48 6.90 3.62 6.10
N GLY A 49 5.93 4.27 5.43
CA GLY A 49 5.81 4.28 3.97
C GLY A 49 5.41 2.94 3.35
N PHE A 50 4.95 1.97 4.14
CA PHE A 50 4.33 0.73 3.67
C PHE A 50 2.83 0.77 3.95
N SER A 51 2.02 0.69 2.89
CA SER A 51 0.57 0.82 2.98
C SER A 51 -0.10 -0.52 2.68
N LEU A 52 -1.06 -0.90 3.53
CA LEU A 52 -1.86 -2.12 3.39
C LEU A 52 -3.34 -1.79 3.19
N ILE A 53 -4.01 -2.62 2.38
CA ILE A 53 -5.46 -2.63 2.23
C ILE A 53 -5.97 -3.97 2.77
N CYS A 54 -6.88 -3.90 3.73
CA CYS A 54 -7.55 -5.05 4.34
C CYS A 54 -9.04 -5.03 3.95
N VAL A 55 -9.57 -6.17 3.51
CA VAL A 55 -10.99 -6.31 3.16
C VAL A 55 -11.58 -7.49 3.92
N ILE A 56 -12.57 -7.22 4.77
CA ILE A 56 -13.36 -8.22 5.47
C ILE A 56 -14.77 -8.21 4.91
N MET A 57 -15.30 -9.39 4.57
CA MET A 57 -16.64 -9.57 4.03
C MET A 57 -17.43 -10.57 4.88
N GLY A 58 -18.75 -10.39 4.98
CA GLY A 58 -19.63 -11.43 5.55
C GLY A 58 -19.49 -11.69 7.05
N ALA A 59 -18.90 -10.77 7.83
CA ALA A 59 -18.78 -10.98 9.28
C ALA A 59 -20.16 -10.94 9.95
N GLU A 60 -20.31 -11.72 11.03
CA GLU A 60 -21.56 -11.86 11.78
C GLU A 60 -21.95 -10.58 12.55
N SER A 61 -20.97 -9.77 12.94
CA SER A 61 -21.18 -8.53 13.67
C SER A 61 -20.15 -7.46 13.31
N ARG A 62 -20.46 -6.21 13.68
CA ARG A 62 -19.53 -5.07 13.54
C ARG A 62 -18.24 -5.28 14.33
N ASP A 63 -18.32 -5.89 15.51
CA ASP A 63 -17.17 -6.09 16.39
C ASP A 63 -16.26 -7.20 15.88
N VAL A 64 -16.85 -8.32 15.44
CA VAL A 64 -16.10 -9.41 14.78
C VAL A 64 -15.36 -8.87 13.57
N ARG A 65 -16.06 -8.13 12.70
CA ARG A 65 -15.46 -7.51 11.52
C ARG A 65 -14.27 -6.60 11.87
N ASN A 66 -14.42 -5.73 12.86
CA ASN A 66 -13.37 -4.80 13.26
C ASN A 66 -12.17 -5.55 13.85
N ALA A 67 -12.41 -6.56 14.71
CA ALA A 67 -11.36 -7.39 15.27
C ALA A 67 -10.60 -8.15 14.18
N SER A 68 -11.30 -8.77 13.22
CA SER A 68 -10.67 -9.45 12.09
C SER A 68 -9.80 -8.51 11.25
N ALA A 69 -10.26 -7.28 10.99
CA ALA A 69 -9.48 -6.30 10.26
C ALA A 69 -8.21 -5.87 11.01
N VAL A 70 -8.29 -5.65 12.32
CA VAL A 70 -7.13 -5.35 13.18
C VAL A 70 -6.13 -6.50 13.13
N SER A 71 -6.58 -7.74 13.37
CA SER A 71 -5.71 -8.92 13.36
C SER A 71 -5.02 -9.12 12.01
N LEU A 72 -5.74 -8.94 10.90
CA LEU A 72 -5.19 -9.13 9.57
C LEU A 72 -4.19 -8.04 9.18
N LEU A 73 -4.46 -6.77 9.53
CA LEU A 73 -3.50 -5.68 9.31
C LEU A 73 -2.25 -5.85 10.17
N ASP A 74 -2.41 -6.20 11.45
CA ASP A 74 -1.27 -6.44 12.34
C ASP A 74 -0.41 -7.61 11.86
N TRP A 75 -1.05 -8.69 11.39
CA TRP A 75 -0.33 -9.79 10.76
C TRP A 75 0.44 -9.32 9.50
N GLY A 76 -0.18 -8.53 8.63
CA GLY A 76 0.47 -7.99 7.44
C GLY A 76 1.69 -7.12 7.77
N PHE A 77 1.53 -6.17 8.70
CA PHE A 77 2.62 -5.30 9.13
C PHE A 77 3.71 -6.03 9.93
N ALA A 78 3.39 -7.11 10.64
CA ALA A 78 4.36 -7.91 11.36
C ALA A 78 5.24 -8.72 10.41
N ASN A 79 4.65 -9.30 9.36
CA ASN A 79 5.32 -10.30 8.51
C ASN A 79 5.91 -9.74 7.22
N TYR A 80 5.37 -8.64 6.69
CA TYR A 80 5.77 -8.09 5.39
C TYR A 80 6.33 -6.68 5.50
N GLY A 81 7.12 -6.31 4.51
CA GLY A 81 7.61 -4.96 4.30
C GLY A 81 7.82 -4.67 2.83
N LEU A 82 8.11 -3.41 2.53
CA LEU A 82 8.37 -2.95 1.16
C LEU A 82 9.87 -2.81 0.95
N TYR A 83 10.43 -3.60 0.05
CA TYR A 83 11.75 -3.32 -0.51
C TYR A 83 11.61 -2.27 -1.60
N ARG A 84 12.46 -1.24 -1.58
CA ARG A 84 12.54 -0.19 -2.60
C ARG A 84 13.90 -0.25 -3.27
N ALA A 85 13.90 -0.45 -4.58
CA ALA A 85 15.07 -0.22 -5.42
C ALA A 85 14.95 1.16 -6.04
N GLU A 86 15.97 1.98 -5.85
CA GLU A 86 16.02 3.32 -6.43
C GLU A 86 16.24 3.24 -7.95
N GLY A 87 15.67 4.21 -8.66
CA GLY A 87 15.94 4.42 -10.07
C GLY A 87 17.33 5.01 -10.29
N SER A 88 17.77 5.06 -11.55
CA SER A 88 19.01 5.74 -11.92
C SER A 88 18.94 6.29 -13.34
N ASP A 89 19.58 7.45 -13.50
CA ASP A 89 19.81 8.13 -14.78
C ASP A 89 21.32 8.22 -15.10
N ALA A 90 22.17 7.52 -14.32
CA ALA A 90 23.62 7.75 -14.31
C ALA A 90 24.44 6.86 -15.28
N GLU A 91 23.82 5.85 -15.89
CA GLU A 91 24.52 4.94 -16.80
C GLU A 91 24.31 5.31 -18.27
N THR A 92 25.26 4.94 -19.12
CA THR A 92 25.14 5.07 -20.58
C THR A 92 25.30 3.71 -21.25
N VAL A 93 24.60 3.51 -22.38
CA VAL A 93 24.79 2.37 -23.27
C VAL A 93 25.41 2.82 -24.59
N ALA A 94 26.24 1.97 -25.19
CA ALA A 94 26.80 2.24 -26.51
C ALA A 94 25.69 2.23 -27.57
N VAL A 95 25.81 3.10 -28.57
CA VAL A 95 24.89 3.19 -29.70
C VAL A 95 25.66 2.89 -30.98
N THR A 96 25.27 1.83 -31.67
CA THR A 96 25.89 1.38 -32.93
C THR A 96 25.18 2.03 -34.11
N GLY A 97 25.89 2.77 -34.96
CA GLY A 97 25.31 3.42 -36.15
C GLY A 97 24.49 4.68 -35.86
N GLY A 98 24.46 5.15 -34.61
CA GLY A 98 23.81 6.40 -34.23
C GLY A 98 24.63 7.65 -34.54
N VAL A 99 23.99 8.82 -34.47
CA VAL A 99 24.65 10.14 -34.58
C VAL A 99 25.61 10.39 -33.41
N LYS A 100 25.32 9.79 -32.24
CA LYS A 100 26.19 9.75 -31.06
C LYS A 100 26.50 8.29 -30.75
N ASN A 101 27.69 8.03 -30.22
CA ASN A 101 28.16 6.67 -29.89
C ASN A 101 27.61 6.15 -28.55
N SER A 102 26.78 6.93 -27.86
CA SER A 102 26.14 6.53 -26.61
C SER A 102 24.82 7.27 -26.37
N CYS A 103 23.97 6.66 -25.54
CA CYS A 103 22.78 7.29 -24.99
C CYS A 103 22.67 7.01 -23.48
N ALA A 104 22.01 7.91 -22.75
CA ALA A 104 21.76 7.74 -21.32
C ALA A 104 20.70 6.64 -21.10
N LEU A 105 20.97 5.74 -20.17
CA LEU A 105 20.00 4.79 -19.65
C LEU A 105 19.25 5.43 -18.49
N LYS A 106 17.94 5.20 -18.50
CA LYS A 106 17.05 5.58 -17.41
C LYS A 106 16.21 4.38 -17.03
N TYR A 107 16.17 4.08 -15.74
CA TYR A 107 15.20 3.14 -15.18
C TYR A 107 14.59 3.73 -13.92
N ASP A 108 13.29 3.52 -13.77
CA ASP A 108 12.54 4.05 -12.64
C ASP A 108 12.79 3.24 -11.37
N ALA A 109 12.55 3.89 -10.22
CA ALA A 109 12.47 3.19 -8.96
C ALA A 109 11.34 2.15 -9.01
N PHE A 110 11.56 1.02 -8.36
CA PHE A 110 10.51 0.02 -8.19
C PHE A 110 10.46 -0.45 -6.75
N SER A 111 9.30 -0.98 -6.36
CA SER A 111 9.09 -1.51 -5.02
C SER A 111 8.44 -2.87 -5.07
N VAL A 112 8.82 -3.77 -4.16
CA VAL A 112 8.24 -5.11 -4.08
C VAL A 112 7.95 -5.48 -2.62
N VAL A 113 6.82 -6.12 -2.39
CA VAL A 113 6.41 -6.58 -1.06
C VAL A 113 7.03 -7.94 -0.80
N LEU A 114 7.75 -8.06 0.31
CA LEU A 114 8.44 -9.29 0.70
C LEU A 114 8.19 -9.61 2.18
N PRO A 115 8.31 -10.89 2.57
CA PRO A 115 8.47 -11.23 3.98
C PRO A 115 9.67 -10.46 4.56
N LYS A 116 9.53 -9.85 5.73
CA LYS A 116 10.57 -9.01 6.33
C LYS A 116 11.92 -9.71 6.44
N ALA A 117 11.90 -11.00 6.76
CA ALA A 117 13.10 -11.83 6.87
C ALA A 117 13.90 -11.93 5.55
N GLN A 118 13.26 -11.72 4.39
CA GLN A 118 13.89 -11.82 3.07
C GLN A 118 14.42 -10.48 2.55
N ILE A 119 13.95 -9.35 3.10
CA ILE A 119 14.31 -8.01 2.59
C ILE A 119 15.82 -7.77 2.68
N ALA A 120 16.47 -8.18 3.76
CA ALA A 120 17.91 -7.99 3.94
C ALA A 120 18.77 -8.84 2.98
N GLY A 121 18.19 -9.87 2.36
CA GLY A 121 18.87 -10.76 1.41
C GLY A 121 18.57 -10.45 -0.05
N VAL A 122 17.95 -9.31 -0.36
CA VAL A 122 17.64 -8.95 -1.75
C VAL A 122 18.91 -8.55 -2.48
N GLU A 123 19.21 -9.27 -3.57
CA GLU A 123 20.26 -8.91 -4.52
C GLU A 123 19.66 -8.23 -5.75
N GLN A 124 20.21 -7.08 -6.13
CA GLN A 124 19.82 -6.36 -7.34
C GLN A 124 20.82 -6.63 -8.46
N ARG A 125 20.31 -7.10 -9.61
CA ARG A 125 21.11 -7.26 -10.83
C ARG A 125 20.49 -6.44 -11.96
N ILE A 126 21.22 -5.41 -12.40
CA ILE A 126 20.83 -4.60 -13.55
C ILE A 126 21.33 -5.31 -14.82
N MET A 127 20.41 -5.72 -15.68
CA MET A 127 20.74 -6.27 -16.99
C MET A 127 20.65 -5.17 -18.03
N LYS A 128 21.79 -4.83 -18.64
CA LYS A 128 21.86 -3.84 -19.73
C LYS A 128 22.35 -4.50 -21.02
N PRO A 129 21.86 -4.07 -22.19
CA PRO A 129 22.46 -4.45 -23.46
C PRO A 129 23.86 -3.85 -23.58
N GLU A 130 24.76 -4.55 -24.27
CA GLU A 130 26.12 -4.05 -24.54
C GLU A 130 26.09 -2.85 -25.49
N ALA A 131 25.21 -2.89 -26.48
CA ALA A 131 24.92 -1.79 -27.38
C ALA A 131 23.44 -1.81 -27.82
N VAL A 132 22.94 -0.65 -28.23
CA VAL A 132 21.66 -0.48 -28.93
C VAL A 132 21.92 -0.03 -30.37
N ALA A 133 21.08 -0.44 -31.31
CA ALA A 133 21.16 -0.06 -32.73
C ALA A 133 20.24 1.12 -33.04
#